data_AF-A0A3B3X386-F1
#
_entry.id   AF-A0A3B3X386-F1
#
_cell.length_a   1.000
_cell.length_b   1.000
_cell.length_c   1.000
_cell.angle_alpha   90.00
_cell.angle_beta   90.00
_cell.angle_gamma   90.00
#
_symmetry.space_group_name_H-M   'P 1'
#
loop_
_entity.id
_entity.type
_entity.pdbx_description
1 polymer ?
#
loop_
_entity_poly.entity_id
_entity_poly.type
_entity_poly.pdbx_seq_one_letter_code
_entity_poly.pdbx_strand_id
1 'polypeptide(L)'
;MELSSLLHDLHLSSSSSEKPHPSNPLPPITELLSELQKKLTGVAESSTLIGQVEHLFQAADPDWLFTPLLDDQDSGWAELQAGYSSVISALIGCAALPVCEEDCGSLDASAYQSVPERAAAVSSALTVLLGNWEKGGGARRARLLLAVAPPIYLFSVTHFQDEVWTSAASRTAARRLQGALLRAGGWRDSAHLLTGEEEDRCILDGVLDILQPQLTRESWRRCAALKLQFSWTLLQVTRPFLSPFLPRLLPPSLLLNDDYRPENCMLGVRCLHHIVLNTPAADLRQFNRAEVLYQALFRHLYTSEAAVIQLVLSCLLDLLLVLEKPPSSYCHRKPCRHDDVLHLVLTHMEAEHKVALRRVYASALPLYVERVGVAVCRHLRRLMPVLLSYLEIGDPPEESVRLKMLEVLQSTIRLAWPRMASRADALLRCLLRLLVDVSADPGLSDSVRLQLMEGSSASLRLLDAATQRRVRRLLLQVDSRHCSPQVLCCLATVTAEQEHT
;
A
#
# COMPACT_ATOMS: atom_id res chain seq x y z
N MET A 1 15.02 -23.41 37.05
CA MET A 1 16.44 -23.84 36.94
C MET A 1 17.30 -22.67 37.36
N GLU A 2 18.37 -22.93 38.10
CA GLU A 2 19.30 -21.87 38.51
C GLU A 2 20.08 -21.37 37.30
N LEU A 3 20.31 -20.06 37.19
CA LEU A 3 20.99 -19.44 36.04
C LEU A 3 22.40 -20.05 35.79
N SER A 4 23.04 -20.52 36.85
CA SER A 4 24.31 -21.27 36.83
C SER A 4 24.23 -22.59 36.06
N SER A 5 23.11 -23.32 36.11
CA SER A 5 22.96 -24.57 35.37
C SER A 5 22.77 -24.32 33.87
N LEU A 6 22.02 -23.27 33.50
CA LEU A 6 21.82 -22.87 32.10
C LEU A 6 23.10 -22.39 31.43
N LEU A 7 23.96 -21.66 32.16
CA LEU A 7 25.28 -21.27 31.69
C LEU A 7 26.20 -22.48 31.47
N HIS A 8 26.08 -23.51 32.32
CA HIS A 8 26.82 -24.75 32.18
C HIS A 8 26.33 -25.60 31.00
N ASP A 9 25.01 -25.70 30.80
CA ASP A 9 24.39 -26.40 29.68
C ASP A 9 24.69 -25.74 28.33
N LEU A 10 24.81 -24.41 28.32
CA LEU A 10 25.30 -23.67 27.17
C LEU A 10 26.83 -23.73 27.04
N HIS A 11 27.57 -24.46 27.89
CA HIS A 11 29.04 -24.49 27.96
C HIS A 11 29.69 -23.09 27.93
N LEU A 12 29.10 -22.11 28.64
CA LEU A 12 29.55 -20.71 28.70
C LEU A 12 30.35 -20.39 29.98
N SER A 13 30.49 -21.36 30.89
CA SER A 13 31.36 -21.23 32.07
C SER A 13 32.78 -21.65 31.70
N SER A 14 33.72 -20.71 31.78
CA SER A 14 35.16 -20.93 31.60
C SER A 14 35.63 -22.17 32.35
N SER A 15 36.36 -23.04 31.66
CA SER A 15 37.00 -24.22 32.21
C SER A 15 37.97 -23.87 33.34
N SER A 16 37.50 -23.89 34.59
CA SER A 16 38.35 -24.15 35.74
C SER A 16 37.73 -25.30 36.53
N SER A 17 38.30 -26.49 36.32
CA SER A 17 38.16 -27.60 37.23
C SER A 17 38.55 -27.14 38.65
N GLU A 18 37.58 -26.96 39.53
CA GLU A 18 37.61 -27.41 40.94
C GLU A 18 36.38 -26.91 41.72
N LYS A 19 35.60 -27.89 42.23
CA LYS A 19 34.67 -27.91 43.39
C LYS A 19 33.71 -26.73 43.68
N PRO A 20 32.50 -27.02 44.19
CA PRO A 20 31.44 -26.02 44.36
C PRO A 20 31.72 -25.16 45.60
N HIS A 21 32.09 -23.90 45.40
CA HIS A 21 31.94 -22.84 46.40
C HIS A 21 30.79 -21.91 45.99
N PRO A 22 30.01 -21.39 46.95
CA PRO A 22 28.89 -20.52 46.65
C PRO A 22 29.42 -19.15 46.20
N SER A 23 28.75 -18.56 45.22
CA SER A 23 29.06 -17.28 44.56
C SER A 23 30.36 -17.23 43.74
N ASN A 24 30.37 -17.92 42.59
CA ASN A 24 31.14 -17.40 41.46
C ASN A 24 30.44 -16.12 40.97
N PRO A 25 31.14 -14.99 40.81
CA PRO A 25 30.57 -13.82 40.17
C PRO A 25 30.14 -14.21 38.75
N LEU A 26 28.94 -13.80 38.36
CA LEU A 26 28.45 -14.04 37.00
C LEU A 26 29.48 -13.51 35.99
N PRO A 27 29.75 -14.24 34.89
CA PRO A 27 30.64 -13.73 33.86
C PRO A 27 30.10 -12.41 33.32
N PRO A 28 30.97 -11.50 32.86
CA PRO A 28 30.50 -10.25 32.28
C PRO A 28 29.65 -10.52 31.04
N ILE A 29 28.58 -9.77 30.90
CA ILE A 29 27.58 -9.98 29.85
C ILE A 29 28.19 -9.86 28.43
N THR A 30 29.21 -9.04 28.25
CA THR A 30 29.89 -8.86 26.95
C THR A 30 30.60 -10.12 26.46
N GLU A 31 31.24 -10.87 27.37
CA GLU A 31 31.87 -12.17 27.04
C GLU A 31 30.79 -13.18 26.66
N LEU A 32 29.72 -13.25 27.44
CA LEU A 32 28.59 -14.13 27.18
C LEU A 32 27.95 -13.86 25.81
N LEU A 33 27.70 -12.59 25.47
CA LEU A 33 27.13 -12.20 24.19
C LEU A 33 28.04 -12.64 23.02
N SER A 34 29.36 -12.53 23.18
CA SER A 34 30.32 -12.97 22.16
C SER A 34 30.31 -14.50 21.95
N GLU A 35 30.15 -15.27 23.02
CA GLU A 35 30.07 -16.73 22.93
C GLU A 35 28.73 -17.20 22.37
N LEU A 36 27.63 -16.56 22.78
CA LEU A 36 26.30 -16.79 22.21
C LEU A 36 26.28 -16.52 20.71
N GLN A 37 26.87 -15.41 20.27
CA GLN A 37 27.00 -15.10 18.84
C GLN A 37 27.71 -16.24 18.09
N LYS A 38 28.89 -16.68 18.57
CA LYS A 38 29.66 -17.76 17.93
C LYS A 38 28.85 -19.05 17.78
N LYS A 39 28.12 -19.43 18.83
CA LYS A 39 27.28 -20.64 18.83
C LYS A 39 26.08 -20.53 17.89
N LEU A 40 25.42 -19.38 17.87
CA LEU A 40 24.28 -19.13 16.98
C LEU A 40 24.69 -19.11 15.49
N THR A 41 25.91 -18.65 15.18
CA THR A 41 26.43 -18.67 13.79
C THR A 41 26.95 -20.03 13.33
N GLY A 42 27.25 -20.97 14.24
CA GLY A 42 28.00 -22.19 13.94
C GLY A 42 27.21 -23.50 13.86
N VAL A 43 25.91 -23.52 14.22
CA VAL A 43 25.18 -24.78 14.48
C VAL A 43 23.97 -24.95 13.54
N ALA A 44 23.85 -26.15 12.94
CA ALA A 44 22.75 -26.54 12.05
C ALA A 44 21.41 -26.80 12.79
N GLU A 45 21.46 -27.15 14.08
CA GLU A 45 20.30 -27.35 14.98
C GLU A 45 20.00 -26.09 15.80
N SER A 46 19.50 -25.06 15.13
CA SER A 46 19.27 -23.75 15.76
C SER A 46 18.11 -23.73 16.76
N SER A 47 17.12 -24.61 16.66
CA SER A 47 15.87 -24.53 17.46
C SER A 47 16.06 -24.80 18.96
N THR A 48 16.87 -25.79 19.33
CA THR A 48 17.16 -26.14 20.74
C THR A 48 17.98 -25.05 21.42
N LEU A 49 18.98 -24.52 20.71
CA LEU A 49 19.80 -23.39 21.16
C LEU A 49 18.96 -22.12 21.36
N ILE A 50 18.03 -21.81 20.44
CA ILE A 50 17.14 -20.66 20.60
C ILE A 50 16.29 -20.81 21.87
N GLY A 51 15.77 -22.01 22.16
CA GLY A 51 15.02 -22.27 23.40
C GLY A 51 15.87 -22.11 24.67
N GLN A 52 17.13 -22.52 24.64
CA GLN A 52 18.06 -22.31 25.76
C GLN A 52 18.38 -20.82 25.96
N VAL A 53 18.55 -20.06 24.88
CA VAL A 53 18.75 -18.60 24.91
C VAL A 53 17.51 -17.89 25.47
N GLU A 54 16.30 -18.33 25.08
CA GLU A 54 15.05 -17.83 25.64
C GLU A 54 14.98 -18.05 27.16
N HIS A 55 15.29 -19.27 27.62
CA HIS A 55 15.33 -19.57 29.05
C HIS A 55 16.37 -18.76 29.81
N LEU A 56 17.54 -18.51 29.20
CA LEU A 56 18.56 -17.64 29.78
C LEU A 56 18.03 -16.22 29.96
N PHE A 57 17.41 -15.62 28.93
CA PHE A 57 16.81 -14.29 29.05
C PHE A 57 15.66 -14.25 30.05
N GLN A 58 14.91 -15.34 30.19
CA GLN A 58 13.82 -15.43 31.15
C GLN A 58 14.30 -15.48 32.61
N ALA A 59 15.42 -16.15 32.86
CA ALA A 59 15.98 -16.37 34.20
C ALA A 59 16.97 -15.26 34.64
N ALA A 60 17.49 -14.48 33.69
CA ALA A 60 18.47 -13.44 33.96
C ALA A 60 17.90 -12.21 34.65
N ASP A 61 18.68 -11.63 35.56
CA ASP A 61 18.38 -10.35 36.20
C ASP A 61 18.52 -9.21 35.17
N PRO A 62 17.49 -8.36 34.96
CA PRO A 62 17.55 -7.20 34.07
C PRO A 62 18.74 -6.27 34.37
N ASP A 63 19.15 -6.12 35.63
CA ASP A 63 20.24 -5.23 35.97
C ASP A 63 21.60 -5.78 35.54
N TRP A 64 21.81 -7.09 35.67
CA TRP A 64 23.02 -7.75 35.16
C TRP A 64 23.09 -7.73 33.62
N LEU A 65 21.96 -7.95 32.93
CA LEU A 65 21.91 -7.96 31.47
C LEU A 65 22.37 -6.63 30.84
N PHE A 66 22.10 -5.51 31.48
CA PHE A 66 22.38 -4.18 30.91
C PHE A 66 23.52 -3.42 31.61
N THR A 67 24.41 -4.13 32.32
CA THR A 67 25.57 -3.52 32.99
C THR A 67 26.83 -3.63 32.11
N PRO A 68 27.48 -2.51 31.73
CA PRO A 68 28.73 -2.52 30.96
C PRO A 68 29.92 -3.03 31.80
N LEU A 69 30.94 -3.58 31.14
CA LEU A 69 32.13 -4.15 31.78
C LEU A 69 33.11 -3.10 32.34
N LEU A 70 33.22 -1.94 31.69
CA LEU A 70 34.15 -0.87 32.03
C LEU A 70 33.39 0.32 32.64
N ASP A 71 33.92 0.89 33.73
CA ASP A 71 33.44 2.17 34.31
C ASP A 71 33.73 3.37 33.39
N ASP A 72 34.51 3.17 32.33
CA ASP A 72 34.76 4.15 31.30
C ASP A 72 33.49 4.31 30.44
N GLN A 73 32.78 5.41 30.71
CA GLN A 73 31.32 5.49 30.56
C GLN A 73 30.80 5.41 29.13
N ASP A 74 31.63 5.58 28.11
CA ASP A 74 31.22 5.55 26.70
C ASP A 74 31.73 4.30 25.96
N SER A 75 32.94 3.81 26.26
CA SER A 75 33.54 2.65 25.61
C SER A 75 32.82 1.35 25.98
N GLY A 76 32.52 1.15 27.28
CA GLY A 76 31.81 -0.05 27.74
C GLY A 76 30.38 -0.18 27.21
N TRP A 77 29.69 0.94 26.95
CA TRP A 77 28.35 0.94 26.35
C TRP A 77 28.38 0.65 24.86
N ALA A 78 29.39 1.13 24.14
CA ALA A 78 29.58 0.81 22.72
C ALA A 78 29.84 -0.68 22.51
N GLU A 79 30.67 -1.31 23.36
CA GLU A 79 30.91 -2.75 23.34
C GLU A 79 29.64 -3.56 23.63
N LEU A 80 28.87 -3.14 24.65
CA LEU A 80 27.60 -3.77 24.99
C LEU A 80 26.58 -3.66 23.84
N GLN A 81 26.49 -2.49 23.21
CA GLN A 81 25.67 -2.27 22.03
C GLN A 81 26.08 -3.18 20.87
N ALA A 82 27.37 -3.25 20.54
CA ALA A 82 27.88 -4.12 19.49
C ALA A 82 27.60 -5.61 19.79
N GLY A 83 27.73 -6.03 21.05
CA GLY A 83 27.42 -7.39 21.51
C GLY A 83 25.95 -7.74 21.30
N TYR A 84 25.03 -6.88 21.75
CA TYR A 84 23.59 -7.11 21.55
C TYR A 84 23.19 -7.08 20.08
N SER A 85 23.67 -6.10 19.29
CA SER A 85 23.43 -6.04 17.85
C SER A 85 23.91 -7.31 17.14
N SER A 86 25.05 -7.88 17.56
CA SER A 86 25.59 -9.11 16.99
C SER A 86 24.76 -10.35 17.35
N VAL A 87 24.36 -10.49 18.62
CA VAL A 87 23.53 -11.62 19.07
C VAL A 87 22.14 -11.58 18.43
N ILE A 88 21.53 -10.40 18.36
CA ILE A 88 20.22 -10.22 17.72
C ILE A 88 20.31 -10.54 16.22
N SER A 89 21.35 -10.06 15.55
CA SER A 89 21.59 -10.40 14.15
C SER A 89 21.80 -11.90 13.95
N ALA A 90 22.51 -12.58 14.85
CA ALA A 90 22.70 -14.03 14.81
C ALA A 90 21.39 -14.80 15.04
N LEU A 91 20.57 -14.39 16.02
CA LEU A 91 19.24 -14.95 16.27
C LEU A 91 18.32 -14.80 15.06
N ILE A 92 18.25 -13.60 14.48
CA ILE A 92 17.50 -13.33 13.26
C ILE A 92 18.04 -14.18 12.10
N GLY A 93 19.37 -14.31 12.01
CA GLY A 93 20.06 -15.16 11.04
C GLY A 93 19.63 -16.63 11.10
N CYS A 94 19.30 -17.17 12.27
CA CYS A 94 18.79 -18.53 12.40
C CYS A 94 17.45 -18.76 11.68
N ALA A 95 16.66 -17.71 11.48
CA ALA A 95 15.38 -17.72 10.76
C ALA A 95 15.45 -16.91 9.45
N ALA A 96 16.66 -16.65 8.93
CA ALA A 96 16.85 -15.91 7.69
C ALA A 96 16.20 -16.65 6.51
N LEU A 97 15.65 -15.87 5.59
CA LEU A 97 15.09 -16.40 4.36
C LEU A 97 16.22 -16.81 3.40
N PRO A 98 16.07 -17.95 2.70
CA PRO A 98 17.04 -18.34 1.68
C PRO A 98 17.12 -17.27 0.58
N VAL A 99 18.33 -16.95 0.16
CA VAL A 99 18.61 -15.98 -0.90
C VAL A 99 18.55 -16.72 -2.24
N CYS A 100 17.84 -16.17 -3.22
CA CYS A 100 17.87 -16.70 -4.58
C CYS A 100 19.15 -16.24 -5.28
N GLU A 101 19.92 -17.19 -5.80
CA GLU A 101 21.13 -16.91 -6.59
C GLU A 101 20.81 -16.42 -8.01
N GLU A 102 19.62 -16.75 -8.53
CA GLU A 102 19.15 -16.30 -9.84
C GLU A 102 18.40 -14.97 -9.72
N ASP A 103 18.70 -14.02 -10.60
CA ASP A 103 18.10 -12.67 -10.59
C ASP A 103 16.56 -12.64 -10.83
N CYS A 104 15.97 -13.79 -11.20
CA CYS A 104 14.57 -13.92 -11.61
C CYS A 104 13.78 -15.04 -10.91
N GLY A 105 14.38 -15.79 -9.97
CA GLY A 105 13.75 -16.96 -9.37
C GLY A 105 12.94 -16.66 -8.10
N SER A 106 11.68 -17.08 -8.05
CA SER A 106 11.02 -17.37 -6.78
C SER A 106 11.43 -18.76 -6.33
N LEU A 107 11.98 -18.92 -5.13
CA LEU A 107 12.29 -20.23 -4.58
C LEU A 107 11.01 -21.05 -4.34
N ASP A 108 11.11 -22.36 -4.47
CA ASP A 108 10.01 -23.29 -4.17
C ASP A 108 9.59 -23.21 -2.70
N ALA A 109 8.32 -23.51 -2.43
CA ALA A 109 7.77 -23.52 -1.07
C ALA A 109 8.53 -24.48 -0.12
N SER A 110 9.17 -25.52 -0.67
CA SER A 110 10.02 -26.45 0.07
C SER A 110 11.23 -25.78 0.72
N ALA A 111 11.80 -24.76 0.09
CA ALA A 111 12.95 -24.02 0.60
C ALA A 111 12.64 -23.29 1.92
N TYR A 112 11.36 -23.02 2.20
CA TYR A 112 10.92 -22.27 3.37
C TYR A 112 10.36 -23.14 4.50
N GLN A 113 10.31 -24.47 4.37
CA GLN A 113 9.58 -25.35 5.31
C GLN A 113 9.99 -25.19 6.77
N SER A 114 11.28 -24.98 7.05
CA SER A 114 11.80 -24.82 8.42
C SER A 114 11.76 -23.39 8.95
N VAL A 115 11.48 -22.40 8.07
CA VAL A 115 11.52 -20.97 8.42
C VAL A 115 10.43 -20.59 9.43
N PRO A 116 9.14 -21.00 9.28
CA PRO A 116 8.09 -20.58 10.22
C PRO A 116 8.33 -21.03 11.66
N GLU A 117 8.81 -22.26 11.87
CA GLU A 117 9.08 -22.80 13.21
C GLU A 117 10.24 -22.07 13.88
N ARG A 118 11.34 -21.87 13.15
CA ARG A 118 12.49 -21.10 13.63
C ARG A 118 12.11 -19.65 13.89
N ALA A 119 11.30 -19.04 13.02
CA ALA A 119 10.84 -17.67 13.21
C ALA A 119 9.97 -17.51 14.46
N ALA A 120 9.13 -18.49 14.79
CA ALA A 120 8.34 -18.49 16.02
C ALA A 120 9.24 -18.58 17.27
N ALA A 121 10.25 -19.46 17.25
CA ALA A 121 11.21 -19.59 18.35
C ALA A 121 12.03 -18.31 18.55
N VAL A 122 12.59 -17.73 17.47
CA VAL A 122 13.35 -16.47 17.52
C VAL A 122 12.46 -15.33 18.02
N SER A 123 11.21 -15.25 17.55
CA SER A 123 10.25 -14.25 18.02
C SER A 123 9.97 -14.39 19.51
N SER A 124 9.88 -15.61 20.04
CA SER A 124 9.69 -15.86 21.47
C SER A 124 10.90 -15.38 22.29
N ALA A 125 12.11 -15.80 21.90
CA ALA A 125 13.36 -15.40 22.56
C ALA A 125 13.54 -13.87 22.59
N LEU A 126 13.31 -13.19 21.46
CA LEU A 126 13.39 -11.72 21.38
C LEU A 126 12.27 -11.04 22.19
N THR A 127 11.08 -11.63 22.28
CA THR A 127 9.98 -11.11 23.10
C THR A 127 10.33 -11.14 24.58
N VAL A 128 10.91 -12.25 25.06
CA VAL A 128 11.37 -12.38 26.46
C VAL A 128 12.46 -11.37 26.75
N LEU A 129 13.41 -11.25 25.84
CA LEU A 129 14.51 -10.29 25.92
C LEU A 129 13.98 -8.85 26.06
N LEU A 130 13.06 -8.42 25.18
CA LEU A 130 12.41 -7.10 25.25
C LEU A 130 11.60 -6.88 26.53
N GLY A 131 11.03 -7.93 27.11
CA GLY A 131 10.36 -7.87 28.41
C GLY A 131 11.28 -7.46 29.56
N ASN A 132 12.60 -7.71 29.44
CA ASN A 132 13.58 -7.24 30.44
C ASN A 132 13.93 -5.75 30.24
N TRP A 133 13.84 -5.23 29.02
CA TRP A 133 13.92 -3.78 28.76
C TRP A 133 12.73 -3.03 29.39
N GLU A 134 11.52 -3.59 29.30
CA GLU A 134 10.32 -2.99 29.89
C GLU A 134 10.42 -2.85 31.42
N LYS A 135 11.03 -3.84 32.10
CA LYS A 135 11.24 -3.82 33.56
C LYS A 135 12.33 -2.84 33.98
N GLY A 136 13.24 -2.48 33.07
CA GLY A 136 14.45 -1.73 33.34
C GLY A 136 14.41 -0.30 32.82
N GLY A 137 14.22 0.69 33.69
CA GLY A 137 14.25 2.11 33.32
C GLY A 137 15.66 2.64 33.06
N GLY A 138 15.80 3.67 32.21
CA GLY A 138 17.01 4.48 32.08
C GLY A 138 17.33 4.96 30.66
N ALA A 139 17.88 6.18 30.56
CA ALA A 139 18.21 6.81 29.27
C ALA A 139 19.21 6.00 28.43
N ARG A 140 20.18 5.33 29.06
CA ARG A 140 21.16 4.48 28.37
C ARG A 140 20.55 3.19 27.82
N ARG A 141 19.65 2.56 28.59
CA ARG A 141 18.88 1.39 28.11
C ARG A 141 17.97 1.75 26.94
N ALA A 142 17.40 2.96 26.93
CA ALA A 142 16.63 3.48 25.81
C ALA A 142 17.50 3.68 24.55
N ARG A 143 18.71 4.23 24.68
CA ARG A 143 19.67 4.35 23.56
C ARG A 143 20.07 2.99 23.00
N LEU A 144 20.34 2.02 23.87
CA LEU A 144 20.64 0.65 23.46
C LEU A 144 19.45 0.02 22.71
N LEU A 145 18.22 0.22 23.20
CA LEU A 145 17.01 -0.26 22.55
C LEU A 145 16.84 0.35 21.16
N LEU A 146 17.08 1.66 20.99
CA LEU A 146 17.02 2.34 19.70
C LEU A 146 18.02 1.77 18.68
N ALA A 147 19.22 1.36 19.15
CA ALA A 147 20.21 0.75 18.28
C ALA A 147 19.84 -0.67 17.80
N VAL A 148 19.12 -1.43 18.62
CA VAL A 148 18.74 -2.82 18.31
C VAL A 148 17.31 -2.97 17.77
N ALA A 149 16.48 -1.94 17.88
CA ALA A 149 15.10 -1.96 17.40
C ALA A 149 14.96 -2.14 15.87
N PRO A 150 15.79 -1.51 14.99
CA PRO A 150 15.65 -1.66 13.54
C PRO A 150 15.66 -3.11 13.03
N PRO A 151 16.64 -3.97 13.37
CA PRO A 151 16.64 -5.36 12.91
C PRO A 151 15.48 -6.19 13.49
N ILE A 152 15.10 -5.95 14.76
CA ILE A 152 13.96 -6.64 15.39
C ILE A 152 12.65 -6.28 14.69
N TYR A 153 12.46 -4.98 14.41
CA TYR A 153 11.31 -4.47 13.68
C TYR A 153 11.22 -5.13 12.29
N LEU A 154 12.31 -5.12 11.52
CA LEU A 154 12.34 -5.71 10.18
C LEU A 154 12.06 -7.21 10.19
N PHE A 155 12.56 -7.93 11.18
CA PHE A 155 12.26 -9.35 11.39
C PHE A 155 10.80 -9.60 11.79
N SER A 156 10.18 -8.72 12.59
CA SER A 156 8.74 -8.86 12.86
C SER A 156 7.92 -8.69 11.57
N VAL A 157 8.27 -7.70 10.74
CA VAL A 157 7.56 -7.36 9.51
C VAL A 157 7.66 -8.46 8.46
N THR A 158 8.79 -9.18 8.34
CA THR A 158 8.92 -10.33 7.41
C THR A 158 7.87 -11.40 7.64
N HIS A 159 7.35 -11.51 8.87
CA HIS A 159 6.43 -12.55 9.28
C HIS A 159 5.01 -12.02 9.58
N PHE A 160 4.62 -10.83 9.12
CA PHE A 160 3.26 -10.31 9.34
C PHE A 160 2.23 -10.82 8.33
N GLN A 161 2.64 -10.92 7.06
CA GLN A 161 1.76 -11.23 5.94
C GLN A 161 1.66 -12.74 5.69
N ASP A 162 0.62 -13.18 4.99
CA ASP A 162 0.43 -14.57 4.61
C ASP A 162 1.27 -14.86 3.36
N GLU A 163 2.47 -15.36 3.59
CA GLU A 163 3.47 -15.65 2.56
C GLU A 163 3.97 -17.10 2.69
N VAL A 164 4.62 -17.61 1.64
CA VAL A 164 5.09 -19.00 1.54
C VAL A 164 6.05 -19.43 2.67
N TRP A 165 6.67 -18.46 3.36
CA TRP A 165 7.57 -18.66 4.50
C TRP A 165 6.94 -18.38 5.86
N THR A 166 5.62 -18.26 5.94
CA THR A 166 4.90 -17.92 7.18
C THR A 166 3.85 -18.97 7.54
N SER A 167 3.57 -19.11 8.83
CA SER A 167 2.49 -19.93 9.37
C SER A 167 1.63 -19.10 10.32
N ALA A 168 0.42 -19.56 10.67
CA ALA A 168 -0.41 -18.86 11.65
C ALA A 168 0.30 -18.66 13.01
N ALA A 169 1.12 -19.64 13.41
CA ALA A 169 1.94 -19.56 14.62
C ALA A 169 3.04 -18.50 14.50
N SER A 170 3.81 -18.50 13.39
CA SER A 170 4.89 -17.52 13.20
C SER A 170 4.34 -16.09 13.07
N ARG A 171 3.21 -15.89 12.40
CA ARG A 171 2.52 -14.59 12.33
C ARG A 171 2.05 -14.10 13.69
N THR A 172 1.55 -15.00 14.53
CA THR A 172 1.12 -14.64 15.89
C THR A 172 2.31 -14.28 16.76
N ALA A 173 3.42 -15.03 16.66
CA ALA A 173 4.65 -14.75 17.37
C ALA A 173 5.27 -13.40 16.94
N ALA A 174 5.31 -13.11 15.64
CA ALA A 174 5.80 -11.84 15.11
C ALA A 174 4.98 -10.64 15.60
N ARG A 175 3.65 -10.75 15.65
CA ARG A 175 2.79 -9.70 16.22
C ARG A 175 3.02 -9.49 17.72
N ARG A 176 3.27 -10.58 18.47
CA ARG A 176 3.63 -10.49 19.90
C ARG A 176 4.98 -9.80 20.08
N LEU A 177 5.96 -10.13 19.24
CA LEU A 177 7.28 -9.50 19.21
C LEU A 177 7.16 -8.00 18.95
N GLN A 178 6.41 -7.60 17.93
CA GLN A 178 6.17 -6.17 17.65
C GLN A 178 5.49 -5.48 18.84
N GLY A 179 4.49 -6.11 19.46
CA GLY A 179 3.84 -5.56 20.64
C GLY A 179 4.79 -5.40 21.83
N ALA A 180 5.73 -6.33 22.03
CA ALA A 180 6.76 -6.23 23.05
C ALA A 180 7.78 -5.12 22.74
N LEU A 181 8.16 -4.95 21.47
CA LEU A 181 9.03 -3.87 21.04
C LEU A 181 8.39 -2.51 21.31
N LEU A 182 7.11 -2.34 20.95
CA LEU A 182 6.34 -1.12 21.22
C LEU A 182 6.29 -0.80 22.71
N ARG A 183 6.01 -1.78 23.57
CA ARG A 183 6.00 -1.59 25.04
C ARG A 183 7.38 -1.25 25.60
N ALA A 184 8.43 -1.94 25.16
CA ALA A 184 9.78 -1.74 25.66
C ALA A 184 10.31 -0.31 25.42
N GLY A 185 9.95 0.31 24.30
CA GLY A 185 10.34 1.71 24.02
C GLY A 185 9.25 2.75 24.28
N GLY A 186 8.08 2.35 24.80
CA GLY A 186 6.97 3.26 25.07
C GLY A 186 6.32 3.84 23.81
N TRP A 187 6.41 3.16 22.67
CA TRP A 187 5.78 3.58 21.41
C TRP A 187 4.32 3.12 21.35
N ARG A 188 3.47 3.92 20.69
CA ARG A 188 2.01 3.68 20.62
C ARG A 188 1.66 2.68 19.53
N ASP A 189 2.30 2.83 18.38
CA ASP A 189 2.10 2.02 17.19
C ASP A 189 3.39 2.01 16.33
N SER A 190 3.36 1.26 15.23
CA SER A 190 4.49 1.16 14.29
C SER A 190 4.84 2.50 13.62
N ALA A 191 3.87 3.41 13.45
CA ALA A 191 4.13 4.72 12.87
C ALA A 191 4.91 5.59 13.85
N HIS A 192 4.52 5.60 15.13
CA HIS A 192 5.23 6.30 16.20
C HIS A 192 6.62 5.72 16.43
N LEU A 193 6.79 4.39 16.37
CA LEU A 193 8.10 3.73 16.42
C LEU A 193 9.04 4.26 15.33
N LEU A 194 8.55 4.32 14.09
CA LEU A 194 9.37 4.73 12.95
C LEU A 194 9.67 6.23 12.94
N THR A 195 8.72 7.08 13.35
CA THR A 195 8.83 8.53 13.19
C THR A 195 9.32 9.26 14.44
N GLY A 196 9.08 8.70 15.63
CA GLY A 196 9.39 9.34 16.91
C GLY A 196 8.55 10.60 17.20
N GLU A 197 8.33 10.89 18.48
CA GLU A 197 7.85 12.22 18.93
C GLU A 197 8.99 13.26 18.99
N GLU A 198 10.24 12.80 19.18
CA GLU A 198 11.49 13.58 19.21
C GLU A 198 12.46 13.00 18.18
N GLU A 199 13.27 13.83 17.49
CA GLU A 199 14.21 13.39 16.44
C GLU A 199 15.15 12.25 16.91
N ASP A 200 15.53 12.26 18.19
CA ASP A 200 16.45 11.28 18.79
C ASP A 200 15.82 9.91 19.10
N ARG A 201 14.51 9.70 18.87
CA ARG A 201 13.81 8.44 19.15
C ARG A 201 13.28 7.70 17.92
N CYS A 202 13.58 8.22 16.74
CA CYS A 202 13.19 7.65 15.45
C CYS A 202 14.12 6.48 15.06
N ILE A 203 13.54 5.35 14.65
CA ILE A 203 14.32 4.21 14.14
C ILE A 203 14.38 4.12 12.61
N LEU A 204 13.68 5.02 11.88
CA LEU A 204 13.54 4.94 10.43
C LEU A 204 14.89 5.01 9.71
N ASP A 205 15.83 5.85 10.14
CA ASP A 205 17.17 5.90 9.54
C ASP A 205 17.88 4.56 9.66
N GLY A 206 17.91 3.97 10.85
CA GLY A 206 18.52 2.65 11.07
C GLY A 206 17.83 1.54 10.29
N VAL A 207 16.50 1.62 10.11
CA VAL A 207 15.76 0.68 9.26
C VAL A 207 16.16 0.83 7.79
N LEU A 208 16.27 2.06 7.31
CA LEU A 208 16.68 2.34 5.94
C LEU A 208 18.15 1.99 5.70
N ASP A 209 19.03 2.13 6.69
CA ASP A 209 20.45 1.74 6.60
C ASP A 209 20.60 0.23 6.37
N ILE A 210 19.71 -0.58 6.95
CA ILE A 210 19.67 -2.03 6.74
C ILE A 210 19.07 -2.39 5.37
N LEU A 211 17.99 -1.71 4.98
CA LEU A 211 17.24 -2.02 3.75
C LEU A 211 17.92 -1.54 2.47
N GLN A 212 18.47 -0.33 2.46
CA GLN A 212 18.95 0.32 1.24
C GLN A 212 20.05 -0.42 0.49
N PRO A 213 21.08 -1.00 1.15
CA PRO A 213 22.13 -1.74 0.46
C PRO A 213 21.60 -2.95 -0.32
N GLN A 214 20.44 -3.48 0.08
CA GLN A 214 19.77 -4.63 -0.54
C GLN A 214 18.71 -4.22 -1.57
N LEU A 215 18.30 -2.94 -1.59
CA LEU A 215 17.29 -2.38 -2.50
C LEU A 215 17.93 -1.79 -3.76
N THR A 216 18.98 -2.43 -4.29
CA THR A 216 19.57 -2.04 -5.58
C THR A 216 18.92 -2.81 -6.71
N ARG A 217 19.01 -2.30 -7.95
CA ARG A 217 18.44 -2.92 -9.16
C ARG A 217 18.78 -4.41 -9.31
N GLU A 218 19.95 -4.83 -8.83
CA GLU A 218 20.50 -6.17 -8.97
C GLU A 218 20.17 -7.09 -7.78
N SER A 219 19.93 -6.53 -6.59
CA SER A 219 19.86 -7.31 -5.35
C SER A 219 18.44 -7.45 -4.80
N TRP A 220 17.54 -6.52 -5.11
CA TRP A 220 16.24 -6.47 -4.45
C TRP A 220 15.34 -7.69 -4.72
N ARG A 221 15.57 -8.38 -5.85
CA ARG A 221 14.83 -9.58 -6.25
C ARG A 221 15.31 -10.85 -5.55
N ARG A 222 16.52 -10.83 -4.98
CA ARG A 222 17.16 -12.00 -4.37
C ARG A 222 16.51 -12.43 -3.07
N CYS A 223 15.80 -11.52 -2.40
CA CYS A 223 15.04 -11.81 -1.19
C CYS A 223 13.57 -11.39 -1.36
N ALA A 224 12.66 -12.36 -1.31
CA ALA A 224 11.23 -12.12 -1.52
C ALA A 224 10.61 -11.17 -0.49
N ALA A 225 11.13 -11.15 0.75
CA ALA A 225 10.59 -10.32 1.82
C ALA A 225 10.98 -8.84 1.71
N LEU A 226 12.06 -8.51 0.99
CA LEU A 226 12.62 -7.16 1.01
C LEU A 226 11.64 -6.10 0.50
N LYS A 227 10.94 -6.40 -0.60
CA LYS A 227 9.88 -5.52 -1.15
C LYS A 227 8.71 -5.33 -0.17
N LEU A 228 8.39 -6.36 0.61
CA LEU A 228 7.30 -6.32 1.61
C LEU A 228 7.73 -5.52 2.83
N GLN A 229 8.96 -5.71 3.31
CA GLN A 229 9.54 -4.92 4.40
C GLN A 229 9.61 -3.44 4.04
N PHE A 230 10.11 -3.12 2.85
CA PHE A 230 10.19 -1.75 2.35
C PHE A 230 8.80 -1.11 2.23
N SER A 231 7.88 -1.76 1.50
CA SER A 231 6.54 -1.21 1.29
C SER A 231 5.77 -1.06 2.59
N TRP A 232 5.81 -2.06 3.49
CA TRP A 232 5.19 -1.97 4.80
C TRP A 232 5.74 -0.78 5.60
N THR A 233 7.06 -0.64 5.67
CA THR A 233 7.72 0.44 6.42
C THR A 233 7.35 1.81 5.87
N LEU A 234 7.42 2.01 4.56
CA LEU A 234 7.05 3.27 3.92
C LEU A 234 5.59 3.64 4.20
N LEU A 235 4.66 2.68 4.12
CA LEU A 235 3.24 2.91 4.33
C LEU A 235 2.89 3.29 5.78
N GLN A 236 3.77 3.05 6.76
CA GLN A 236 3.59 3.52 8.14
C GLN A 236 4.02 4.98 8.33
N VAL A 237 4.90 5.52 7.50
CA VAL A 237 5.46 6.87 7.67
C VAL A 237 4.53 7.89 7.03
N THR A 238 3.92 8.76 7.83
CA THR A 238 2.96 9.78 7.35
C THR A 238 3.49 11.20 7.58
N ARG A 239 2.71 12.22 7.21
CA ARG A 239 3.07 13.64 7.43
C ARG A 239 3.30 13.92 8.92
N PRO A 240 4.30 14.76 9.30
CA PRO A 240 5.24 15.51 8.45
C PRO A 240 6.56 14.78 8.14
N PHE A 241 6.75 13.56 8.63
CA PHE A 241 8.07 12.92 8.72
C PHE A 241 8.60 12.32 7.41
N LEU A 242 7.79 12.27 6.35
CA LEU A 242 8.21 11.61 5.10
C LEU A 242 9.17 12.44 4.24
N SER A 243 9.05 13.78 4.22
CA SER A 243 9.81 14.65 3.33
C SER A 243 11.34 14.51 3.42
N PRO A 244 11.97 14.47 4.62
CA PRO A 244 13.42 14.34 4.76
C PRO A 244 13.95 13.04 4.13
N PHE A 245 13.14 11.98 4.17
CA PHE A 245 13.52 10.64 3.71
C PHE A 245 13.18 10.39 2.23
N LEU A 246 12.55 11.34 1.53
CA LEU A 246 12.21 11.19 0.10
C LEU A 246 13.38 10.75 -0.80
N PRO A 247 14.61 11.29 -0.66
CA PRO A 247 15.74 10.84 -1.48
C PRO A 247 16.05 9.34 -1.30
N ARG A 248 15.75 8.81 -0.11
CA ARG A 248 15.99 7.41 0.27
C ARG A 248 14.81 6.49 -0.10
N LEU A 249 13.59 7.00 -0.06
CA LEU A 249 12.34 6.24 -0.25
C LEU A 249 11.82 6.24 -1.69
N LEU A 250 12.06 7.31 -2.44
CA LEU A 250 11.56 7.45 -3.81
C LEU A 250 12.22 6.45 -4.78
N PRO A 251 13.55 6.25 -4.79
CA PRO A 251 14.18 5.35 -5.75
C PRO A 251 13.73 3.89 -5.64
N PRO A 252 13.64 3.26 -4.45
CA PRO A 252 13.13 1.90 -4.34
C PRO A 252 11.65 1.79 -4.72
N SER A 253 10.84 2.83 -4.45
CA SER A 253 9.43 2.86 -4.88
C SER A 253 9.28 2.88 -6.40
N LEU A 254 10.14 3.64 -7.10
CA LEU A 254 10.20 3.66 -8.56
C LEU A 254 10.73 2.34 -9.13
N LEU A 255 11.72 1.73 -8.46
CA LEU A 255 12.25 0.43 -8.85
C LEU A 255 11.17 -0.67 -8.83
N LEU A 256 10.34 -0.70 -7.79
CA LEU A 256 9.20 -1.62 -7.70
C LEU A 256 8.13 -1.31 -8.75
N ASN A 257 7.89 -0.02 -9.03
CA ASN A 257 6.94 0.44 -10.04
C ASN A 257 7.35 0.02 -11.47
N ASP A 258 8.64 0.03 -11.79
CA ASP A 258 9.17 -0.36 -13.10
C ASP A 258 9.24 -1.88 -13.31
N ASP A 259 8.89 -2.70 -12.30
CA ASP A 259 8.97 -4.15 -12.40
C ASP A 259 7.93 -4.73 -13.38
N TYR A 260 8.33 -5.79 -14.09
CA TYR A 260 7.48 -6.46 -15.07
C TYR A 260 6.36 -7.28 -14.42
N ARG A 261 6.51 -7.70 -13.15
CA ARG A 261 5.48 -8.46 -12.45
C ARG A 261 4.41 -7.50 -11.93
N PRO A 262 3.12 -7.76 -12.21
CA PRO A 262 2.06 -6.86 -11.81
C PRO A 262 1.97 -6.69 -10.28
N GLU A 263 2.26 -7.73 -9.50
CA GLU A 263 2.20 -7.64 -8.03
C GLU A 263 3.22 -6.64 -7.47
N ASN A 264 4.43 -6.64 -8.02
CA ASN A 264 5.50 -5.72 -7.62
C ASN A 264 5.19 -4.30 -8.08
N CYS A 265 4.72 -4.15 -9.32
CA CYS A 265 4.26 -2.87 -9.85
C CYS A 265 3.16 -2.27 -8.98
N MET A 266 2.14 -3.06 -8.59
CA MET A 266 1.07 -2.63 -7.69
C MET A 266 1.60 -2.15 -6.34
N LEU A 267 2.56 -2.86 -5.73
CA LEU A 267 3.23 -2.43 -4.51
C LEU A 267 3.96 -1.10 -4.71
N GLY A 268 4.69 -0.96 -5.82
CA GLY A 268 5.36 0.29 -6.21
C GLY A 268 4.37 1.45 -6.35
N VAL A 269 3.28 1.27 -7.10
CA VAL A 269 2.25 2.31 -7.27
C VAL A 269 1.63 2.72 -5.93
N ARG A 270 1.35 1.76 -5.03
CA ARG A 270 0.86 2.07 -3.66
C ARG A 270 1.86 2.90 -2.87
N CYS A 271 3.14 2.56 -2.95
CA CYS A 271 4.23 3.32 -2.32
C CYS A 271 4.28 4.76 -2.88
N LEU A 272 4.24 4.90 -4.21
CA LEU A 272 4.24 6.22 -4.85
C LEU A 272 2.99 7.04 -4.48
N HIS A 273 1.82 6.42 -4.44
CA HIS A 273 0.58 7.09 -4.04
C HIS A 273 0.63 7.56 -2.60
N HIS A 274 1.15 6.74 -1.70
CA HIS A 274 1.38 7.11 -0.30
C HIS A 274 2.33 8.30 -0.18
N ILE A 275 3.41 8.33 -0.96
CA ILE A 275 4.33 9.48 -1.04
C ILE A 275 3.60 10.73 -1.51
N VAL A 276 2.77 10.64 -2.56
CA VAL A 276 1.97 11.77 -3.07
C VAL A 276 1.02 12.31 -2.01
N LEU A 277 0.34 11.42 -1.28
CA LEU A 277 -0.61 11.79 -0.23
C LEU A 277 0.09 12.31 1.04
N ASN A 278 1.30 11.85 1.36
CA ASN A 278 1.98 12.17 2.61
C ASN A 278 3.15 13.17 2.48
N THR A 279 3.31 13.79 1.32
CA THR A 279 4.33 14.83 1.10
C THR A 279 3.67 16.17 0.77
N PRO A 280 4.15 17.29 1.32
CA PRO A 280 3.77 18.62 0.85
C PRO A 280 4.03 18.78 -0.66
N ALA A 281 3.08 19.40 -1.37
CA ALA A 281 3.21 19.61 -2.81
C ALA A 281 4.45 20.43 -3.22
N ALA A 282 4.95 21.28 -2.31
CA ALA A 282 6.19 22.03 -2.53
C ALA A 282 7.40 21.10 -2.68
N ASP A 283 7.56 20.13 -1.77
CA ASP A 283 8.69 19.21 -1.73
C ASP A 283 8.68 18.22 -2.90
N LEU A 284 7.49 17.85 -3.38
CA LEU A 284 7.35 17.04 -4.59
C LEU A 284 7.69 17.84 -5.86
N ARG A 285 7.40 19.14 -5.90
CA ARG A 285 7.79 19.98 -7.05
C ARG A 285 9.29 20.26 -7.07
N GLN A 286 9.92 20.32 -5.89
CA GLN A 286 11.37 20.45 -5.79
C GLN A 286 12.08 19.31 -6.52
N PHE A 287 13.19 19.64 -7.19
CA PHE A 287 13.99 18.70 -7.99
C PHE A 287 13.19 17.94 -9.06
N ASN A 288 12.04 18.45 -9.50
CA ASN A 288 11.15 17.81 -10.48
C ASN A 288 10.70 16.39 -10.09
N ARG A 289 10.63 16.06 -8.79
CA ARG A 289 10.22 14.72 -8.35
C ARG A 289 8.80 14.38 -8.79
N ALA A 290 7.88 15.33 -8.75
CA ALA A 290 6.52 15.18 -9.23
C ALA A 290 6.46 14.82 -10.73
N GLU A 291 7.40 15.33 -11.54
CA GLU A 291 7.47 15.00 -12.96
C GLU A 291 7.96 13.57 -13.19
N VAL A 292 8.96 13.13 -12.41
CA VAL A 292 9.43 11.74 -12.43
C VAL A 292 8.30 10.79 -12.06
N LEU A 293 7.54 11.12 -11.01
CA LEU A 293 6.35 10.36 -10.61
C LEU A 293 5.30 10.30 -11.73
N TYR A 294 5.05 11.43 -12.40
CA TYR A 294 4.10 11.50 -13.50
C TYR A 294 4.51 10.58 -14.64
N GLN A 295 5.76 10.64 -15.08
CA GLN A 295 6.26 9.83 -16.19
C GLN A 295 6.26 8.33 -15.84
N ALA A 296 6.62 7.97 -14.60
CA ALA A 296 6.57 6.59 -14.13
C ALA A 296 5.14 6.04 -14.15
N LEU A 297 4.18 6.78 -13.60
CA LEU A 297 2.77 6.37 -13.54
C LEU A 297 2.09 6.40 -14.92
N PHE A 298 2.34 7.42 -15.73
CA PHE A 298 1.72 7.57 -17.05
C PHE A 298 2.06 6.41 -17.98
N ARG A 299 3.27 5.85 -17.87
CA ARG A 299 3.70 4.68 -18.66
C ARG A 299 2.81 3.45 -18.43
N HIS A 300 2.30 3.27 -17.21
CA HIS A 300 1.45 2.12 -16.87
C HIS A 300 0.05 2.20 -17.47
N LEU A 301 -0.37 3.36 -17.98
CA LEU A 301 -1.64 3.48 -18.69
C LEU A 301 -1.64 2.68 -20.01
N TYR A 302 -0.48 2.31 -20.54
CA TYR A 302 -0.33 1.46 -21.72
C TYR A 302 -0.35 -0.04 -21.42
N THR A 303 -0.36 -0.44 -20.14
CA THR A 303 -0.42 -1.84 -19.73
C THR A 303 -1.85 -2.38 -19.84
N SER A 304 -2.04 -3.70 -19.96
CA SER A 304 -3.38 -4.31 -20.01
C SER A 304 -3.88 -4.90 -18.69
N GLU A 305 -3.18 -4.62 -17.58
CA GLU A 305 -3.47 -5.17 -16.26
C GLU A 305 -4.44 -4.25 -15.50
N ALA A 306 -5.69 -4.70 -15.33
CA ALA A 306 -6.76 -3.88 -14.76
C ALA A 306 -6.47 -3.41 -13.33
N ALA A 307 -5.91 -4.30 -12.49
CA ALA A 307 -5.58 -3.98 -11.11
C ALA A 307 -4.46 -2.91 -11.01
N VAL A 308 -3.50 -2.92 -11.94
CA VAL A 308 -2.45 -1.91 -12.02
C VAL A 308 -3.05 -0.57 -12.45
N ILE A 309 -3.83 -0.54 -13.54
CA ILE A 309 -4.46 0.68 -14.05
C ILE A 309 -5.34 1.35 -12.99
N GLN A 310 -6.10 0.59 -12.21
CA GLN A 310 -6.94 1.13 -11.14
C GLN A 310 -6.12 1.92 -10.10
N LEU A 311 -5.00 1.36 -9.65
CA LEU A 311 -4.10 2.04 -8.71
C LEU A 311 -3.40 3.24 -9.35
N VAL A 312 -3.02 3.13 -10.62
CA VAL A 312 -2.36 4.21 -11.35
C VAL A 312 -3.29 5.39 -11.57
N LEU A 313 -4.55 5.17 -11.95
CA LEU A 313 -5.53 6.23 -12.16
C LEU A 313 -5.85 6.96 -10.85
N SER A 314 -6.02 6.24 -9.75
CA SER A 314 -6.22 6.87 -8.44
C SER A 314 -5.01 7.71 -8.01
N CYS A 315 -3.80 7.18 -8.18
CA CYS A 315 -2.57 7.92 -7.87
C CYS A 315 -2.38 9.16 -8.76
N LEU A 316 -2.64 9.04 -10.07
CA LEU A 316 -2.57 10.16 -11.02
C LEU A 316 -3.57 11.26 -10.68
N LEU A 317 -4.79 10.93 -10.25
CA LEU A 317 -5.76 11.94 -9.81
C LEU A 317 -5.18 12.83 -8.71
N ASP A 318 -4.51 12.27 -7.71
CA ASP A 318 -3.94 13.08 -6.62
C ASP A 318 -2.65 13.81 -7.05
N LEU A 319 -1.78 13.12 -7.80
CA LEU A 319 -0.53 13.71 -8.29
C LEU A 319 -0.77 14.89 -9.23
N LEU A 320 -1.80 14.84 -10.06
CA LEU A 320 -2.11 15.93 -10.98
C LEU A 320 -2.43 17.25 -10.24
N LEU A 321 -2.98 17.20 -9.01
CA LEU A 321 -3.18 18.40 -8.16
C LEU A 321 -1.86 18.97 -7.65
N VAL A 322 -0.85 18.12 -7.50
CA VAL A 322 0.51 18.55 -7.16
C VAL A 322 1.14 19.22 -8.37
N LEU A 323 1.00 18.66 -9.57
CA LEU A 323 1.66 19.21 -10.75
C LEU A 323 1.04 20.52 -11.22
N GLU A 324 -0.29 20.57 -11.31
CA GLU A 324 -1.00 21.66 -11.99
C GLU A 324 -2.30 21.99 -11.26
N LYS A 325 -2.72 23.26 -11.36
CA LYS A 325 -4.07 23.62 -10.95
C LYS A 325 -5.08 23.00 -11.92
N PRO A 326 -6.25 22.55 -11.44
CA PRO A 326 -7.29 22.02 -12.31
C PRO A 326 -7.64 23.03 -13.43
N PRO A 327 -7.85 22.56 -14.68
CA PRO A 327 -8.10 23.43 -15.83
C PRO A 327 -9.44 24.19 -15.74
N SER A 328 -10.30 23.85 -14.78
CA SER A 328 -11.53 24.58 -14.43
C SER A 328 -11.26 25.98 -13.84
N SER A 329 -10.02 26.29 -13.46
CA SER A 329 -9.61 27.60 -12.96
C SER A 329 -9.37 28.59 -14.11
N TYR A 330 -10.33 29.50 -14.31
CA TYR A 330 -10.33 30.81 -15.01
C TYR A 330 -9.26 31.23 -16.06
N CYS A 331 -8.43 30.40 -16.70
CA CYS A 331 -7.44 30.97 -17.65
C CYS A 331 -6.65 30.03 -18.57
N HIS A 332 -6.78 28.71 -18.52
CA HIS A 332 -5.85 27.86 -19.27
C HIS A 332 -6.42 27.44 -20.64
N ARG A 333 -6.13 28.23 -21.68
CA ARG A 333 -6.40 27.90 -23.10
C ARG A 333 -5.51 26.79 -23.67
N LYS A 334 -4.42 26.44 -22.99
CA LYS A 334 -3.45 25.43 -23.43
C LYS A 334 -3.82 24.03 -22.90
N PRO A 335 -3.52 22.95 -23.64
CA PRO A 335 -3.56 21.59 -23.12
C PRO A 335 -2.69 21.46 -21.87
N CYS A 336 -3.13 20.63 -20.92
CA CYS A 336 -2.46 20.39 -19.64
C CYS A 336 -2.35 18.88 -19.36
N ARG A 337 -1.61 18.45 -18.34
CA ARG A 337 -1.41 17.02 -18.05
C ARG A 337 -2.72 16.28 -17.73
N HIS A 338 -3.71 17.00 -17.20
CA HIS A 338 -5.06 16.45 -17.02
C HIS A 338 -5.72 16.11 -18.36
N ASP A 339 -5.51 16.92 -19.39
CA ASP A 339 -5.99 16.65 -20.75
C ASP A 339 -5.28 15.44 -21.35
N ASP A 340 -3.97 15.29 -21.13
CA ASP A 340 -3.18 14.18 -21.66
C ASP A 340 -3.65 12.83 -21.10
N VAL A 341 -3.85 12.76 -19.77
CA VAL A 341 -4.37 11.54 -19.11
C VAL A 341 -5.78 11.23 -19.58
N LEU A 342 -6.68 12.22 -19.60
CA LEU A 342 -8.06 12.00 -20.06
C LEU A 342 -8.10 11.58 -21.53
N HIS A 343 -7.28 12.20 -22.39
CA HIS A 343 -7.19 11.84 -23.80
C HIS A 343 -6.76 10.39 -23.98
N LEU A 344 -5.71 9.95 -23.27
CA LEU A 344 -5.20 8.59 -23.37
C LEU A 344 -6.21 7.57 -22.83
N VAL A 345 -6.81 7.84 -21.67
CA VAL A 345 -7.86 6.96 -21.09
C VAL A 345 -9.03 6.80 -22.05
N LEU A 346 -9.55 7.89 -22.63
CA LEU A 346 -10.63 7.81 -23.61
C LEU A 346 -10.23 7.07 -24.89
N THR A 347 -8.95 7.15 -25.27
CA THR A 347 -8.40 6.39 -26.40
C THR A 347 -8.41 4.89 -26.14
N HIS A 348 -7.99 4.47 -24.95
CA HIS A 348 -8.01 3.06 -24.58
C HIS A 348 -9.45 2.56 -24.40
N MET A 349 -10.31 3.34 -23.76
CA MET A 349 -11.71 2.98 -23.56
C MET A 349 -12.44 2.67 -24.87
N GLU A 350 -12.21 3.45 -25.93
CA GLU A 350 -12.89 3.29 -27.23
C GLU A 350 -12.65 1.91 -27.88
N ALA A 351 -11.45 1.33 -27.70
CA ALA A 351 -11.08 0.03 -28.24
C ALA A 351 -11.18 -1.13 -27.22
N GLU A 352 -11.58 -0.84 -25.98
CA GLU A 352 -11.51 -1.82 -24.89
C GLU A 352 -12.69 -2.81 -24.89
N HIS A 353 -12.34 -4.08 -24.89
CA HIS A 353 -13.30 -5.21 -24.90
C HIS A 353 -13.23 -6.06 -23.63
N LYS A 354 -12.16 -5.97 -22.84
CA LYS A 354 -12.04 -6.72 -21.58
C LYS A 354 -12.94 -6.07 -20.52
N VAL A 355 -13.94 -6.83 -20.03
CA VAL A 355 -14.91 -6.35 -19.03
C VAL A 355 -14.24 -5.77 -17.79
N ALA A 356 -13.16 -6.41 -17.31
CA ALA A 356 -12.41 -5.93 -16.14
C ALA A 356 -11.83 -4.51 -16.35
N LEU A 357 -11.26 -4.23 -17.53
CA LEU A 357 -10.72 -2.90 -17.84
C LEU A 357 -11.83 -1.88 -18.07
N ARG A 358 -12.92 -2.27 -18.74
CA ARG A 358 -14.10 -1.40 -18.92
C ARG A 358 -14.65 -0.93 -17.57
N ARG A 359 -14.72 -1.82 -16.57
CA ARG A 359 -15.12 -1.48 -15.20
C ARG A 359 -14.16 -0.49 -14.55
N VAL A 360 -12.85 -0.75 -14.65
CA VAL A 360 -11.83 0.15 -14.07
C VAL A 360 -11.92 1.54 -14.69
N TYR A 361 -11.94 1.65 -16.03
CA TYR A 361 -12.06 2.94 -16.69
C TYR A 361 -13.38 3.66 -16.38
N ALA A 362 -14.51 2.94 -16.43
CA ALA A 362 -15.82 3.52 -16.12
C ALA A 362 -15.89 4.02 -14.67
N SER A 363 -15.30 3.31 -13.71
CA SER A 363 -15.27 3.74 -12.31
C SER A 363 -14.41 5.00 -12.09
N ALA A 364 -13.31 5.15 -12.84
CA ALA A 364 -12.42 6.30 -12.73
C ALA A 364 -12.91 7.55 -13.47
N LEU A 365 -13.58 7.37 -14.63
CA LEU A 365 -13.92 8.45 -15.55
C LEU A 365 -14.74 9.60 -14.93
N PRO A 366 -15.75 9.38 -14.06
CA PRO A 366 -16.49 10.47 -13.42
C PRO A 366 -15.58 11.50 -12.74
N LEU A 367 -14.59 11.01 -11.98
CA LEU A 367 -13.65 11.85 -11.23
C LEU A 367 -12.77 12.70 -12.17
N TYR A 368 -12.33 12.13 -13.29
CA TYR A 368 -11.53 12.87 -14.27
C TYR A 368 -12.36 13.92 -15.02
N VAL A 369 -13.61 13.61 -15.37
CA VAL A 369 -14.50 14.57 -16.04
C VAL A 369 -14.82 15.73 -15.10
N GLU A 370 -15.12 15.45 -13.84
CA GLU A 370 -15.32 16.49 -12.83
C GLU A 370 -14.06 17.34 -12.63
N ARG A 371 -12.89 16.69 -12.55
CA ARG A 371 -11.61 17.39 -12.35
C ARG A 371 -11.26 18.33 -13.49
N VAL A 372 -11.50 17.90 -14.74
CA VAL A 372 -11.26 18.72 -15.93
C VAL A 372 -12.33 19.81 -16.06
N GLY A 373 -13.55 19.56 -15.60
CA GLY A 373 -14.65 20.54 -15.62
C GLY A 373 -15.02 20.97 -17.04
N VAL A 374 -15.23 22.26 -17.27
CA VAL A 374 -15.67 22.81 -18.58
C VAL A 374 -14.69 22.46 -19.71
N ALA A 375 -13.41 22.24 -19.40
CA ALA A 375 -12.41 21.83 -20.40
C ALA A 375 -12.71 20.45 -21.03
N VAL A 376 -13.65 19.66 -20.49
CA VAL A 376 -14.17 18.43 -21.10
C VAL A 376 -14.68 18.68 -22.53
N CYS A 377 -15.05 19.93 -22.85
CA CYS A 377 -15.38 20.37 -24.21
C CYS A 377 -14.33 19.96 -25.25
N ARG A 378 -13.03 19.93 -24.89
CA ARG A 378 -11.93 19.53 -25.79
C ARG A 378 -12.01 18.04 -26.16
N HIS A 379 -12.52 17.23 -25.24
CA HIS A 379 -12.54 15.78 -25.33
C HIS A 379 -13.85 15.20 -25.87
N LEU A 380 -14.88 16.04 -26.08
CA LEU A 380 -16.21 15.58 -26.55
C LEU A 380 -16.16 14.72 -27.81
N ARG A 381 -15.22 14.96 -28.73
CA ARG A 381 -15.11 14.14 -29.96
C ARG A 381 -14.80 12.66 -29.64
N ARG A 382 -13.96 12.41 -28.64
CA ARG A 382 -13.59 11.05 -28.19
C ARG A 382 -14.55 10.51 -27.12
N LEU A 383 -15.03 11.38 -26.23
CA LEU A 383 -15.93 10.99 -25.15
C LEU A 383 -17.29 10.49 -25.66
N MET A 384 -17.81 11.05 -26.77
CA MET A 384 -19.13 10.65 -27.28
C MET A 384 -19.17 9.17 -27.73
N PRO A 385 -18.28 8.67 -28.59
CA PRO A 385 -18.24 7.25 -28.94
C PRO A 385 -18.14 6.33 -27.71
N VAL A 386 -17.31 6.68 -26.74
CA VAL A 386 -17.15 5.91 -25.49
C VAL A 386 -18.45 5.86 -24.70
N LEU A 387 -19.13 7.00 -24.51
CA LEU A 387 -20.42 7.06 -23.83
C LEU A 387 -21.48 6.18 -24.50
N LEU A 388 -21.60 6.28 -25.83
CA LEU A 388 -22.58 5.50 -26.57
C LEU A 388 -22.29 3.99 -26.45
N SER A 389 -21.03 3.58 -26.69
CA SER A 389 -20.63 2.17 -26.65
C SER A 389 -20.76 1.55 -25.25
N TYR A 390 -20.42 2.30 -24.19
CA TYR A 390 -20.47 1.76 -22.83
C TYR A 390 -21.87 1.76 -22.23
N LEU A 391 -22.78 2.62 -22.70
CA LEU A 391 -24.19 2.55 -22.30
C LEU A 391 -24.94 1.42 -23.02
N GLU A 392 -24.52 1.04 -24.24
CA GLU A 392 -25.12 -0.05 -25.00
C GLU A 392 -24.77 -1.44 -24.44
N ILE A 393 -23.57 -1.63 -23.90
CA ILE A 393 -23.09 -2.94 -23.42
C ILE A 393 -23.24 -2.98 -21.89
N GLY A 394 -24.07 -3.91 -21.40
CA GLY A 394 -24.25 -4.17 -19.96
C GLY A 394 -23.15 -5.05 -19.35
N ASP A 395 -22.99 -4.94 -18.03
CA ASP A 395 -22.09 -5.76 -17.22
C ASP A 395 -22.83 -6.38 -16.00
N PRO A 396 -23.74 -7.34 -16.22
CA PRO A 396 -24.51 -7.95 -15.14
C PRO A 396 -23.61 -8.71 -14.14
N PRO A 397 -24.01 -8.83 -12.87
CA PRO A 397 -25.30 -8.40 -12.30
C PRO A 397 -25.32 -6.95 -11.76
N GLU A 398 -24.17 -6.31 -11.60
CA GLU A 398 -24.05 -5.02 -10.90
C GLU A 398 -24.33 -3.82 -11.80
N GLU A 399 -24.15 -3.95 -13.12
CA GLU A 399 -24.31 -2.86 -14.11
C GLU A 399 -23.54 -1.59 -13.74
N SER A 400 -22.40 -1.80 -13.08
CA SER A 400 -21.54 -0.76 -12.55
C SER A 400 -21.06 0.19 -13.64
N VAL A 401 -20.81 -0.33 -14.85
CA VAL A 401 -20.32 0.44 -16.00
C VAL A 401 -21.40 1.39 -16.47
N ARG A 402 -22.61 0.88 -16.79
CA ARG A 402 -23.70 1.71 -17.32
C ARG A 402 -24.11 2.81 -16.34
N LEU A 403 -24.17 2.50 -15.05
CA LEU A 403 -24.44 3.49 -14.00
C LEU A 403 -23.38 4.61 -13.96
N LYS A 404 -22.09 4.25 -13.99
CA LYS A 404 -21.00 5.23 -14.01
C LYS A 404 -20.97 6.06 -15.29
N MET A 405 -21.31 5.46 -16.44
CA MET A 405 -21.40 6.22 -17.69
C MET A 405 -22.59 7.17 -17.75
N LEU A 406 -23.72 6.83 -17.11
CA LEU A 406 -24.83 7.78 -16.92
C LEU A 406 -24.39 8.97 -16.05
N GLU A 407 -23.62 8.74 -14.99
CA GLU A 407 -23.02 9.81 -14.17
C GLU A 407 -22.12 10.72 -15.02
N VAL A 408 -21.23 10.13 -15.83
CA VAL A 408 -20.36 10.87 -16.77
C VAL A 408 -21.19 11.67 -17.79
N LEU A 409 -22.24 11.08 -18.35
CA LEU A 409 -23.11 11.73 -19.31
C LEU A 409 -23.77 12.96 -18.70
N GLN A 410 -24.37 12.82 -17.52
CA GLN A 410 -25.04 13.90 -16.82
C GLN A 410 -24.07 15.05 -16.49
N SER A 411 -22.89 14.74 -15.95
CA SER A 411 -21.84 15.72 -15.67
C SER A 411 -21.36 16.41 -16.95
N THR A 412 -21.18 15.66 -18.04
CA THR A 412 -20.77 16.21 -19.34
C THR A 412 -21.84 17.14 -19.92
N ILE A 413 -23.12 16.79 -19.83
CA ILE A 413 -24.22 17.65 -20.28
C ILE A 413 -24.22 18.95 -19.48
N ARG A 414 -24.06 18.90 -18.15
CA ARG A 414 -24.01 20.11 -17.31
C ARG A 414 -22.82 21.01 -17.64
N LEU A 415 -21.62 20.43 -17.80
CA LEU A 415 -20.38 21.16 -18.05
C LEU A 415 -20.26 21.70 -19.48
N ALA A 416 -20.84 21.00 -20.45
CA ALA A 416 -20.71 21.30 -21.88
C ALA A 416 -22.06 21.51 -22.58
N TRP A 417 -23.08 21.94 -21.84
CA TRP A 417 -24.46 22.13 -22.34
C TRP A 417 -24.57 22.87 -23.68
N PRO A 418 -23.78 23.93 -23.98
CA PRO A 418 -23.91 24.65 -25.25
C PRO A 418 -23.57 23.79 -26.47
N ARG A 419 -22.82 22.70 -26.28
CA ARG A 419 -22.36 21.80 -27.35
C ARG A 419 -23.22 20.54 -27.48
N MET A 420 -24.29 20.39 -26.68
CA MET A 420 -25.12 19.17 -26.67
C MET A 420 -26.11 19.10 -27.83
N ALA A 421 -26.53 20.23 -28.39
CA ALA A 421 -27.52 20.27 -29.49
C ALA A 421 -27.15 19.39 -30.69
N SER A 422 -25.87 19.38 -31.11
CA SER A 422 -25.41 18.57 -32.24
C SER A 422 -25.25 17.08 -31.92
N ARG A 423 -25.39 16.68 -30.65
CA ARG A 423 -25.21 15.30 -30.14
C ARG A 423 -26.53 14.71 -29.62
N ALA A 424 -27.56 15.54 -29.53
CA ALA A 424 -28.82 15.19 -28.90
C ALA A 424 -29.49 13.97 -29.51
N ASP A 425 -29.51 13.87 -30.85
CA ASP A 425 -30.19 12.77 -31.52
C ASP A 425 -29.52 11.42 -31.25
N ALA A 426 -28.19 11.37 -31.22
CA ALA A 426 -27.44 10.14 -30.91
C ALA A 426 -27.63 9.72 -29.44
N LEU A 427 -27.52 10.68 -28.52
CA LEU A 427 -27.71 10.44 -27.09
C LEU A 427 -29.15 10.02 -26.77
N LEU A 428 -30.15 10.67 -27.39
CA LEU A 428 -31.56 10.34 -27.22
C LEU A 428 -31.84 8.90 -27.67
N ARG A 429 -31.36 8.49 -28.84
CA ARG A 429 -31.53 7.11 -29.33
C ARG A 429 -30.87 6.09 -28.39
N CYS A 430 -29.65 6.39 -27.93
CA CYS A 430 -28.92 5.52 -26.99
C CYS A 430 -29.67 5.37 -25.66
N LEU A 431 -30.16 6.48 -25.07
CA LEU A 431 -30.92 6.45 -23.81
C LEU A 431 -32.26 5.74 -23.94
N LEU A 432 -32.98 5.94 -25.06
CA LEU A 432 -34.23 5.22 -25.32
C LEU A 432 -34.00 3.72 -25.48
N ARG A 433 -32.93 3.33 -26.20
CA ARG A 433 -32.53 1.93 -26.33
C ARG A 433 -32.21 1.31 -24.97
N LEU A 434 -31.40 2.00 -24.18
CA LEU A 434 -31.05 1.57 -22.82
C LEU A 434 -32.30 1.35 -21.95
N LEU A 435 -33.27 2.26 -21.99
CA LEU A 435 -34.53 2.11 -21.26
C LEU A 435 -35.32 0.87 -21.68
N VAL A 436 -35.39 0.60 -22.99
CA VAL A 436 -36.06 -0.59 -23.52
C VAL A 436 -35.32 -1.86 -23.07
N ASP A 437 -34.01 -1.92 -23.25
CA ASP A 437 -33.17 -3.07 -22.91
C ASP A 437 -33.27 -3.39 -21.41
N VAL A 438 -33.17 -2.38 -20.54
CA VAL A 438 -33.27 -2.54 -19.08
C VAL A 438 -34.66 -3.00 -18.63
N SER A 439 -35.72 -2.54 -19.31
CA SER A 439 -37.09 -2.97 -18.97
C SER A 439 -37.40 -4.40 -19.42
N ALA A 440 -36.71 -4.88 -20.46
CA ALA A 440 -36.91 -6.21 -21.01
C ALA A 440 -36.02 -7.28 -20.36
N ASP A 441 -34.97 -6.89 -19.63
CA ASP A 441 -33.99 -7.80 -19.05
C ASP A 441 -34.50 -8.47 -17.74
N PRO A 442 -34.77 -9.79 -17.75
CA PRO A 442 -35.23 -10.51 -16.58
C PRO A 442 -34.10 -10.83 -15.58
N GLY A 443 -32.83 -10.73 -16.00
CA GLY A 443 -31.66 -11.04 -15.16
C GLY A 443 -31.24 -9.91 -14.22
N LEU A 444 -31.79 -8.71 -14.39
CA LEU A 444 -31.48 -7.56 -13.55
C LEU A 444 -32.28 -7.58 -12.25
N SER A 445 -31.60 -7.26 -11.14
CA SER A 445 -32.25 -6.98 -9.87
C SER A 445 -33.13 -5.72 -9.96
N ASP A 446 -34.22 -5.69 -9.21
CA ASP A 446 -35.16 -4.56 -9.23
C ASP A 446 -34.50 -3.23 -8.81
N SER A 447 -33.57 -3.29 -7.86
CA SER A 447 -32.80 -2.12 -7.41
C SER A 447 -31.93 -1.54 -8.53
N VAL A 448 -31.17 -2.39 -9.25
CA VAL A 448 -30.29 -1.95 -10.34
C VAL A 448 -31.12 -1.44 -11.51
N ARG A 449 -32.24 -2.12 -11.83
CA ARG A 449 -33.20 -1.68 -12.85
C ARG A 449 -33.69 -0.26 -12.55
N LEU A 450 -34.15 -0.01 -11.32
CA LEU A 450 -34.62 1.31 -10.91
C LEU A 450 -33.53 2.38 -11.06
N GLN A 451 -32.31 2.11 -10.60
CA GLN A 451 -31.20 3.07 -10.70
C GLN A 451 -30.85 3.43 -12.15
N LEU A 452 -30.81 2.45 -13.06
CA LEU A 452 -30.56 2.69 -14.49
C LEU A 452 -31.69 3.50 -15.13
N MET A 453 -32.94 3.20 -14.78
CA MET A 453 -34.12 3.92 -15.30
C MET A 453 -34.18 5.37 -14.80
N GLU A 454 -33.90 5.60 -13.52
CA GLU A 454 -33.81 6.94 -12.93
C GLU A 454 -32.64 7.74 -13.52
N GLY A 455 -31.46 7.13 -13.64
CA GLY A 455 -30.29 7.76 -14.24
C GLY A 455 -30.49 8.12 -15.72
N SER A 456 -31.20 7.27 -16.47
CA SER A 456 -31.58 7.54 -17.86
C SER A 456 -32.58 8.69 -17.95
N SER A 457 -33.59 8.70 -17.08
CA SER A 457 -34.60 9.77 -17.01
C SER A 457 -33.98 11.11 -16.63
N ALA A 458 -33.04 11.12 -15.68
CA ALA A 458 -32.28 12.32 -15.31
C ALA A 458 -31.42 12.84 -16.48
N SER A 459 -30.78 11.93 -17.21
CA SER A 459 -29.98 12.27 -18.41
C SER A 459 -30.85 12.88 -19.51
N LEU A 460 -32.05 12.32 -19.75
CA LEU A 460 -33.02 12.86 -20.71
C LEU A 460 -33.49 14.28 -20.32
N ARG A 461 -33.80 14.51 -19.03
CA ARG A 461 -34.17 15.85 -18.53
C ARG A 461 -33.05 16.88 -18.75
N LEU A 462 -31.82 16.52 -18.44
CA LEU A 462 -30.67 17.40 -18.67
C LEU A 462 -30.46 17.67 -20.16
N LEU A 463 -30.61 16.65 -21.01
CA LEU A 463 -30.49 16.79 -22.45
C LEU A 463 -31.60 17.69 -23.03
N ASP A 464 -32.83 17.58 -22.51
CA ASP A 464 -33.94 18.45 -22.92
C ASP A 464 -33.68 19.92 -22.57
N ALA A 465 -33.21 20.16 -21.34
CA ALA A 465 -32.81 21.49 -20.89
C ALA A 465 -31.68 22.07 -21.76
N ALA A 466 -30.66 21.26 -22.09
CA ALA A 466 -29.54 21.69 -22.94
C ALA A 466 -29.91 21.90 -24.42
N THR A 467 -31.09 21.45 -24.86
CA THR A 467 -31.54 21.48 -26.27
C THR A 467 -32.79 22.32 -26.48
N GLN A 468 -33.12 23.21 -25.54
CA GLN A 468 -34.27 24.11 -25.63
C GLN A 468 -35.59 23.36 -25.89
N ARG A 469 -35.84 22.30 -25.11
CA ARG A 469 -37.09 21.51 -25.17
C ARG A 469 -37.30 20.74 -26.48
N ARG A 470 -36.23 20.49 -27.27
CA ARG A 470 -36.31 19.69 -28.50
C ARG A 470 -36.58 18.22 -28.19
N VAL A 471 -35.95 17.66 -27.16
CA VAL A 471 -36.11 16.25 -26.78
C VAL A 471 -37.55 15.97 -26.35
N ARG A 472 -38.13 16.82 -25.50
CA ARG A 472 -39.52 16.74 -25.05
C ARG A 472 -40.50 16.71 -26.21
N ARG A 473 -40.30 17.56 -27.23
CA ARG A 473 -41.14 17.56 -28.45
C ARG A 473 -41.08 16.24 -29.22
N LEU A 474 -39.92 15.60 -29.28
CA LEU A 474 -39.75 14.29 -29.91
C LEU A 474 -40.37 13.17 -29.07
N LEU A 475 -40.22 13.23 -27.74
CA LEU A 475 -40.77 12.22 -26.83
C LEU A 475 -42.31 12.21 -26.83
N LEU A 476 -42.96 13.36 -27.03
CA LEU A 476 -44.42 13.45 -27.19
C LEU A 476 -44.96 12.74 -28.45
N GLN A 477 -44.10 12.40 -29.41
CA GLN A 477 -44.47 11.67 -30.63
C GLN A 477 -44.36 10.15 -30.46
N VAL A 478 -43.88 9.66 -29.32
CA VAL A 478 -43.71 8.23 -29.06
C VAL A 478 -45.08 7.57 -28.89
N ASP A 479 -45.37 6.54 -29.69
CA ASP A 479 -46.60 5.76 -29.57
C ASP A 479 -46.56 4.90 -28.29
N SER A 480 -47.47 5.19 -27.36
CA SER A 480 -47.55 4.51 -26.07
C SER A 480 -47.87 3.02 -26.17
N ARG A 481 -48.38 2.56 -27.31
CA ARG A 481 -48.77 1.15 -27.53
C ARG A 481 -47.57 0.20 -27.60
N HIS A 482 -46.37 0.71 -27.89
CA HIS A 482 -45.17 -0.10 -28.09
C HIS A 482 -44.17 -0.03 -26.93
N CYS A 483 -44.52 0.63 -25.83
CA CYS A 483 -43.62 0.83 -24.69
C CYS A 483 -44.12 0.10 -23.44
N SER A 484 -43.18 -0.44 -22.66
CA SER A 484 -43.48 -1.00 -21.35
C SER A 484 -43.95 0.11 -20.39
N PRO A 485 -44.79 -0.20 -19.37
CA PRO A 485 -45.32 0.81 -18.45
C PRO A 485 -44.21 1.53 -17.67
N GLN A 486 -43.11 0.82 -17.39
CA GLN A 486 -41.93 1.40 -16.73
C GLN A 486 -41.23 2.43 -17.62
N VAL A 487 -41.06 2.14 -18.92
CA VAL A 487 -40.49 3.10 -19.88
C VAL A 487 -41.38 4.32 -20.04
N LEU A 488 -42.71 4.12 -20.15
CA LEU A 488 -43.66 5.24 -20.21
C LEU A 488 -43.60 6.12 -18.97
N CYS A 489 -43.47 5.53 -17.78
CA CYS A 489 -43.28 6.27 -16.53
C CYS A 489 -42.02 7.14 -16.58
N CYS A 490 -40.89 6.59 -17.03
CA CYS A 490 -39.65 7.35 -17.23
C CYS A 490 -39.82 8.51 -18.21
N LEU A 491 -40.44 8.28 -19.36
CA LEU A 491 -40.67 9.32 -20.36
C LEU A 491 -41.61 10.41 -19.83
N ALA A 492 -42.63 10.05 -19.06
CA ALA A 492 -43.55 10.97 -18.42
C ALA A 492 -42.82 11.94 -17.49
N THR A 493 -41.76 11.51 -16.79
CA THR A 493 -40.96 12.42 -15.94
C THR A 493 -40.24 13.52 -16.72
N VAL A 494 -40.00 13.33 -18.02
CA VAL A 494 -39.34 14.31 -18.91
C VAL A 494 -40.39 15.21 -19.58
N THR A 495 -41.57 14.66 -19.87
CA THR A 495 -42.65 15.38 -20.59
C THR A 495 -43.62 16.11 -19.68
N ALA A 496 -43.67 15.79 -18.38
CA ALA A 496 -44.40 16.55 -17.38
C ALA A 496 -43.90 17.99 -17.31
N GLU A 497 -44.80 18.95 -17.22
CA GLU A 497 -44.46 20.36 -17.09
C GLU A 497 -43.73 20.58 -15.76
N GLN A 498 -42.44 20.91 -15.82
CA GLN A 498 -41.84 21.68 -14.75
C GLN A 498 -42.37 23.11 -14.88
N GLU A 499 -43.50 23.37 -14.22
CA GLU A 499 -43.89 24.72 -13.84
C GLU A 499 -42.76 25.27 -12.94
N HIS A 500 -41.85 26.05 -13.52
CA HIS A 500 -40.89 26.83 -12.75
C HIS A 500 -41.52 28.18 -12.44
N THR A 501 -41.91 28.35 -11.17
CA THR A 501 -41.84 29.62 -10.45
C THR A 501 -40.40 30.10 -10.33
#